data_AF-A0A1Q5U6G5-F1
#
_entry.id   AF-A0A1Q5U6G5-F1
#
_cell.length_a   1.000
_cell.length_b   1.000
_cell.length_c   1.000
_cell.angle_alpha   90.00
_cell.angle_beta   90.00
_cell.angle_gamma   90.00
#
_symmetry.space_group_name_H-M   'P 1'
#
loop_
_entity.id
_entity.type
_entity.pdbx_description
1 polymer ?
#
loop_
_entity_poly.entity_id
_entity_poly.type
_entity_poly.pdbx_seq_one_letter_code
_entity_poly.pdbx_strand_id
1 'polypeptide(L)'
;MLATMKIHLTPEQKHALELMHDTTRDSRVCDRIKAVLLASEGWTAQMIAQALRIHESTVSCHLKDFIAQEKLTPENGGSESHLSAEQTADLIDYLTANLMHTTTQIVAYVQARWQVSFSVGGMTKWLHRQGFSYKKPKGVPHKFDAHKQQQFIDDYKALKEEAGQNEPILFIGSRIQSVDLC
;
A
#
# COMPACT_ATOMS: atom_id res chain seq x y z
N MET A 1 -35.32 23.44 -19.31
CA MET A 1 -35.43 22.76 -20.62
C MET A 1 -34.57 21.51 -20.55
N LEU A 2 -35.18 20.33 -20.41
CA LEU A 2 -34.47 19.06 -20.26
C LEU A 2 -33.90 18.65 -21.62
N ALA A 3 -32.59 18.82 -21.80
CA ALA A 3 -31.91 18.36 -22.99
C ALA A 3 -31.94 16.83 -23.00
N THR A 4 -32.68 16.24 -23.94
CA THR A 4 -32.61 14.81 -24.23
C THR A 4 -31.25 14.50 -24.84
N MET A 5 -30.35 13.90 -24.07
CA MET A 5 -29.12 13.33 -24.61
C MET A 5 -29.51 12.07 -25.39
N LYS A 6 -29.47 12.15 -26.72
CA LYS A 6 -29.77 11.01 -27.60
C LYS A 6 -28.53 10.14 -27.75
N ILE A 7 -28.60 8.92 -27.22
CA ILE A 7 -27.59 7.88 -27.44
C ILE A 7 -28.15 6.92 -28.48
N HIS A 8 -27.39 6.67 -29.54
CA HIS A 8 -27.72 5.67 -30.55
C HIS A 8 -26.83 4.46 -30.34
N LEU A 9 -27.43 3.31 -30.01
CA LEU A 9 -26.74 2.03 -29.88
C LEU A 9 -27.14 1.14 -31.06
N THR A 10 -26.19 0.38 -31.61
CA THR A 10 -26.53 -0.70 -32.53
C THR A 10 -27.12 -1.90 -31.76
N PRO A 11 -27.88 -2.80 -32.42
CA PRO A 11 -28.38 -4.01 -31.78
C PRO A 11 -27.27 -4.85 -31.13
N GLU A 12 -26.10 -4.91 -31.76
CA GLU A 12 -24.93 -5.65 -31.26
C GLU A 12 -24.35 -4.99 -30.01
N GLN A 13 -24.23 -3.66 -30.00
CA GLN A 13 -23.79 -2.91 -28.82
C GLN A 13 -24.77 -3.07 -27.65
N LYS A 14 -26.07 -3.04 -27.93
CA LYS A 14 -27.11 -3.27 -26.92
C LYS A 14 -26.97 -4.65 -26.30
N HIS A 15 -26.81 -5.68 -27.13
CA HIS A 15 -26.62 -7.05 -26.66
C HIS A 15 -25.33 -7.23 -25.84
N ALA A 16 -24.23 -6.59 -26.26
CA ALA A 16 -22.97 -6.61 -25.52
C ALA A 16 -23.12 -5.96 -24.13
N LEU A 17 -23.82 -4.83 -24.03
CA LEU A 17 -24.10 -4.16 -22.77
C LEU A 17 -24.99 -5.01 -21.85
N GLU A 18 -26.03 -5.65 -22.39
CA GLU A 18 -26.89 -6.58 -21.64
C GLU A 18 -26.09 -7.77 -21.09
N LEU A 19 -25.22 -8.37 -21.90
CA LEU A 19 -24.33 -9.45 -21.46
C LEU A 19 -23.34 -8.99 -20.38
N MET A 20 -22.77 -7.79 -20.53
CA MET A 20 -21.89 -7.20 -19.50
C MET A 20 -22.64 -6.94 -18.19
N HIS A 21 -23.89 -6.47 -18.27
CA HIS A 21 -24.74 -6.25 -17.10
C HIS A 21 -25.01 -7.55 -16.33
N ASP A 22 -25.29 -8.64 -17.05
CA ASP A 22 -25.63 -9.93 -16.43
C ASP A 22 -24.42 -10.63 -15.79
N THR A 23 -23.22 -10.35 -16.28
CA THR A 23 -21.97 -10.95 -15.78
C THR A 23 -21.29 -10.13 -14.67
N THR A 24 -21.52 -8.81 -14.64
CA THR A 24 -20.86 -7.89 -13.70
C THR A 24 -21.53 -7.92 -12.32
N ARG A 25 -20.72 -7.93 -11.26
CA ARG A 25 -21.20 -7.87 -9.86
C ARG A 25 -21.10 -6.49 -9.21
N ASP A 26 -20.34 -5.57 -9.81
CA ASP A 26 -20.24 -4.20 -9.30
C ASP A 26 -21.51 -3.42 -9.68
N SER A 27 -22.33 -3.11 -8.68
CA SER A 27 -23.59 -2.38 -8.85
C SER A 27 -23.39 -1.03 -9.55
N ARG A 28 -22.24 -0.38 -9.37
CA ARG A 28 -21.94 0.91 -10.00
C ARG A 28 -21.81 0.78 -11.51
N VAL A 29 -21.19 -0.30 -11.97
CA VAL A 29 -21.06 -0.61 -13.40
C VAL A 29 -22.42 -1.00 -13.97
N CYS A 30 -23.19 -1.82 -13.24
CA CYS A 30 -24.54 -2.20 -13.65
C CYS A 30 -25.45 -0.97 -13.81
N ASP A 31 -25.44 -0.02 -12.87
CA ASP A 31 -26.29 1.17 -12.94
C ASP A 31 -25.89 2.11 -14.08
N ARG A 32 -24.59 2.19 -14.41
CA ARG A 32 -24.12 2.90 -15.60
C ARG A 32 -24.59 2.25 -16.89
N ILE A 33 -24.51 0.92 -16.99
CA ILE A 33 -25.02 0.19 -18.15
C ILE A 33 -26.52 0.42 -18.32
N LYS A 34 -27.31 0.29 -17.24
CA LYS A 34 -28.76 0.57 -17.27
C LYS A 34 -29.05 1.99 -17.73
N ALA A 35 -28.30 2.98 -17.24
CA ALA A 35 -28.49 4.37 -17.65
C ALA A 35 -28.30 4.56 -19.16
N VAL A 36 -27.27 3.94 -19.74
CA VAL A 36 -26.98 4.00 -21.18
C VAL A 36 -28.08 3.29 -22.00
N LEU A 37 -28.49 2.08 -21.58
CA LEU A 37 -29.56 1.32 -22.22
C LEU A 37 -30.90 2.09 -22.21
N LEU A 38 -31.32 2.58 -21.04
CA LEU A 38 -32.56 3.36 -20.90
C LEU A 38 -32.51 4.67 -21.69
N ALA A 39 -31.36 5.35 -21.74
CA ALA A 39 -31.19 6.55 -22.56
C ALA A 39 -31.31 6.24 -24.06
N SER A 40 -30.79 5.09 -24.52
CA SER A 40 -30.95 4.64 -25.90
C SER A 40 -32.41 4.30 -26.25
N GLU A 41 -33.20 3.92 -25.26
CA GLU A 41 -34.65 3.66 -25.36
C GLU A 41 -35.50 4.94 -25.25
N GLY A 42 -34.85 6.11 -25.12
CA GLY A 42 -35.53 7.41 -25.10
C GLY A 42 -35.97 7.88 -23.72
N TRP A 43 -35.53 7.22 -22.64
CA TRP A 43 -35.80 7.72 -21.28
C TRP A 43 -35.04 9.01 -21.00
N THR A 44 -35.69 9.94 -20.31
CA THR A 44 -35.03 11.17 -19.86
C THR A 44 -34.11 10.89 -18.67
N ALA A 45 -33.07 11.72 -18.48
CA ALA A 45 -32.18 11.60 -17.32
C ALA A 45 -32.95 11.61 -15.99
N GLN A 46 -34.04 12.39 -15.89
CA GLN A 46 -34.92 12.42 -14.73
C GLN A 46 -35.66 11.09 -14.50
N MET A 47 -36.18 10.45 -15.54
CA MET A 47 -36.84 9.14 -15.43
C MET A 47 -35.84 8.06 -15.01
N ILE A 48 -34.64 8.08 -15.58
CA ILE A 48 -33.56 7.15 -15.23
C ILE A 48 -33.12 7.35 -13.77
N ALA A 49 -32.94 8.60 -13.35
CA ALA A 49 -32.59 8.96 -11.98
C ALA A 49 -33.63 8.43 -10.98
N GLN A 50 -34.91 8.58 -11.31
CA GLN A 50 -36.00 8.06 -10.49
C GLN A 50 -36.02 6.53 -10.43
N ALA A 51 -35.80 5.85 -11.56
CA ALA A 51 -35.80 4.38 -11.63
C ALA A 51 -34.61 3.77 -10.87
N LEU A 52 -33.42 4.35 -11.02
CA LEU A 52 -32.18 3.88 -10.39
C LEU A 52 -31.97 4.43 -8.96
N ARG A 53 -32.82 5.37 -8.52
CA ARG A 53 -32.71 6.06 -7.21
C ARG A 53 -31.35 6.73 -6.98
N ILE A 54 -30.84 7.38 -8.03
CA ILE A 54 -29.61 8.19 -8.00
C ILE A 54 -29.91 9.61 -8.45
N HIS A 55 -29.01 10.55 -8.16
CA HIS A 55 -29.21 11.95 -8.51
C HIS A 55 -29.16 12.17 -10.03
N GLU A 56 -30.01 13.07 -10.55
CA GLU A 56 -30.10 13.36 -12.00
C GLU A 56 -28.77 13.85 -12.59
N SER A 57 -28.00 14.63 -11.82
CA SER A 57 -26.67 15.09 -12.25
C SER A 57 -25.69 13.92 -12.42
N THR A 58 -25.84 12.85 -11.61
CA THR A 58 -25.00 11.65 -11.70
C THR A 58 -25.32 10.85 -12.96
N VAL A 59 -26.62 10.67 -13.27
CA VAL A 59 -27.05 10.08 -14.55
C VAL A 59 -26.50 10.90 -15.72
N SER A 60 -26.68 12.22 -15.68
CA SER A 60 -26.17 13.12 -16.72
C SER A 60 -24.65 12.99 -16.91
N CYS A 61 -23.91 12.85 -15.82
CA CYS A 61 -22.47 12.61 -15.86
C CYS A 61 -22.13 11.27 -16.52
N HIS A 62 -22.80 10.19 -16.11
CA HIS A 62 -22.59 8.86 -16.69
C HIS A 62 -22.85 8.81 -18.19
N LEU A 63 -23.92 9.46 -18.67
CA LEU A 63 -24.23 9.51 -20.10
C LEU A 63 -23.17 10.31 -20.87
N LYS A 64 -22.66 11.41 -20.30
CA LYS A 64 -21.56 12.18 -20.90
C LYS A 64 -20.26 11.39 -20.95
N ASP A 65 -19.90 10.70 -19.87
CA ASP A 65 -18.71 9.86 -19.78
C ASP A 65 -18.76 8.72 -20.82
N PHE A 66 -19.94 8.11 -21.00
CA PHE A 66 -20.13 7.08 -22.01
C PHE A 66 -19.99 7.63 -23.43
N ILE A 67 -20.60 8.78 -23.74
CA ILE A 67 -20.48 9.39 -25.08
C ILE A 67 -19.04 9.83 -25.39
N ALA A 68 -18.31 10.31 -24.39
CA ALA A 68 -16.95 10.80 -24.58
C ALA A 68 -15.90 9.68 -24.70
N GLN A 69 -16.05 8.60 -23.92
CA GLN A 69 -14.97 7.61 -23.69
C GLN A 69 -15.46 6.16 -23.59
N GLU A 70 -16.74 5.88 -23.86
CA GLU A 70 -17.38 4.56 -23.63
C GLU A 70 -17.18 4.03 -22.19
N LYS A 71 -17.05 4.97 -21.24
CA LYS A 71 -16.66 4.67 -19.86
C LYS A 71 -17.82 4.07 -19.06
N LEU A 72 -17.68 2.80 -18.69
CA LEU A 72 -18.63 2.07 -17.85
C LEU A 72 -18.10 1.76 -16.45
N THR A 73 -16.77 1.71 -16.27
CA THR A 73 -16.13 1.37 -15.00
C THR A 73 -15.72 2.60 -14.21
N PRO A 74 -15.84 2.58 -12.87
CA PRO A 74 -15.30 3.65 -12.05
C PRO A 74 -13.76 3.54 -12.06
N GLU A 75 -13.07 4.62 -12.39
CA GLU A 75 -11.61 4.71 -12.26
C GLU A 75 -11.26 4.95 -10.80
N ASN A 76 -11.51 3.95 -9.96
CA ASN A 76 -11.02 3.92 -8.59
C ASN A 76 -9.61 3.34 -8.58
N GLY A 77 -8.70 3.97 -9.32
CA GLY A 77 -7.28 3.67 -9.24
C GLY A 77 -6.67 4.40 -8.05
N GLY A 78 -5.92 3.69 -7.21
CA GLY A 78 -5.04 4.36 -6.26
C GLY A 78 -4.02 5.23 -6.99
N SER A 79 -3.45 6.22 -6.31
CA SER A 79 -2.35 7.00 -6.88
C SER A 79 -1.15 6.10 -7.16
N GLU A 80 -0.53 6.28 -8.33
CA GLU A 80 0.77 5.68 -8.62
C GLU A 80 1.84 6.19 -7.64
N SER A 81 2.90 5.41 -7.48
CA SER A 81 4.07 5.83 -6.68
C SER A 81 4.74 7.03 -7.33
N HIS A 82 5.21 7.99 -6.54
CA HIS A 82 6.03 9.10 -7.06
C HIS A 82 7.42 8.65 -7.56
N LEU A 83 7.86 7.46 -7.15
CA LEU A 83 9.13 6.87 -7.60
C LEU A 83 8.88 5.86 -8.71
N SER A 84 9.72 5.89 -9.74
CA SER A 84 9.76 4.88 -10.80
C SER A 84 10.20 3.51 -10.24
N ALA A 85 10.05 2.45 -11.04
CA ALA A 85 10.49 1.11 -10.66
C ALA A 85 12.00 1.06 -10.38
N GLU A 86 12.80 1.72 -11.23
CA GLU A 86 14.27 1.81 -11.07
C GLU A 86 14.64 2.59 -9.80
N GLN A 87 14.03 3.74 -9.57
CA GLN A 87 14.27 4.55 -8.35
C GLN A 87 13.86 3.79 -7.08
N THR A 88 12.79 3.00 -7.17
CA THR A 88 12.31 2.16 -6.07
C THR A 88 13.33 1.07 -5.74
N ALA A 89 13.84 0.35 -6.74
CA ALA A 89 14.87 -0.67 -6.55
C ALA A 89 16.15 -0.08 -5.94
N ASP A 90 16.64 1.03 -6.51
CA ASP A 90 17.81 1.76 -6.01
C ASP A 90 17.64 2.19 -4.54
N LEU A 91 16.46 2.71 -4.17
CA LEU A 91 16.20 3.15 -2.82
C LEU A 91 16.14 1.97 -1.84
N ILE A 92 15.54 0.84 -2.25
CA ILE A 92 15.48 -0.38 -1.42
C ILE A 92 16.90 -0.91 -1.17
N ASP A 93 17.73 -1.00 -2.20
CA ASP A 93 19.11 -1.46 -2.07
C ASP A 93 19.93 -0.54 -1.16
N TYR A 94 19.77 0.77 -1.33
CA TYR A 94 20.44 1.76 -0.49
C TYR A 94 20.03 1.66 0.98
N LEU A 95 18.73 1.55 1.28
CA LEU A 95 18.21 1.43 2.65
C LEU A 95 18.52 0.08 3.29
N THR A 96 18.72 -0.96 2.50
CA THR A 96 19.14 -2.28 2.99
C THR A 96 20.61 -2.28 3.38
N ALA A 97 21.45 -1.59 2.59
CA ALA A 97 22.88 -1.46 2.88
C ALA A 97 23.18 -0.42 3.98
N ASN A 98 22.37 0.64 4.09
CA ASN A 98 22.61 1.77 5.00
C ASN A 98 21.45 1.96 5.97
N LEU A 99 21.75 1.85 7.27
CA LEU A 99 20.75 2.10 8.30
C LEU A 99 20.44 3.60 8.42
N MET A 100 19.26 4.01 7.97
CA MET A 100 18.73 5.34 8.26
C MET A 100 17.81 5.30 9.49
N HIS A 101 18.00 6.25 10.40
CA HIS A 101 17.31 6.25 11.69
C HIS A 101 15.91 6.88 11.65
N THR A 102 15.65 7.75 10.66
CA THR A 102 14.39 8.51 10.59
C THR A 102 13.86 8.62 9.17
N THR A 103 12.55 8.64 9.03
CA THR A 103 11.88 8.84 7.73
C THR A 103 12.21 10.20 7.11
N THR A 104 12.44 11.23 7.93
CA THR A 104 12.82 12.57 7.45
C THR A 104 14.16 12.55 6.70
N GLN A 105 15.13 11.74 7.15
CA GLN A 105 16.40 11.57 6.43
C GLN A 105 16.18 10.92 5.07
N ILE A 106 15.28 9.94 4.99
CA ILE A 106 14.94 9.25 3.73
C ILE A 106 14.27 10.22 2.77
N VAL A 107 13.33 11.06 3.24
CA VAL A 107 12.71 12.12 2.43
C VAL A 107 13.75 13.09 1.89
N ALA A 108 14.67 13.56 2.74
CA ALA A 108 15.74 14.46 2.32
C ALA A 108 16.67 13.82 1.28
N TYR A 109 17.01 12.54 1.45
CA TYR A 109 17.81 11.79 0.49
C TYR A 109 17.13 11.67 -0.87
N VAL A 110 15.85 11.29 -0.89
CA VAL A 110 15.04 11.17 -2.12
C VAL A 110 14.91 12.52 -2.84
N GLN A 111 14.67 13.60 -2.09
CA GLN A 111 14.62 14.95 -2.63
C GLN A 111 15.96 15.37 -3.24
N ALA A 112 17.08 15.10 -2.55
CA ALA A 112 18.40 15.48 -3.04
C ALA A 112 18.81 14.68 -4.29
N ARG A 113 18.48 13.39 -4.34
CA ARG A 113 18.91 12.48 -5.40
C ARG A 113 18.06 12.56 -6.67
N TRP A 114 16.74 12.66 -6.51
CA TRP A 114 15.79 12.57 -7.63
C TRP A 114 14.85 13.77 -7.75
N GLN A 115 14.98 14.78 -6.90
CA GLN A 115 14.10 15.96 -6.85
C GLN A 115 12.60 15.62 -6.63
N VAL A 116 12.33 14.43 -6.10
CA VAL A 116 10.98 13.98 -5.77
C VAL A 116 10.65 14.34 -4.33
N SER A 117 9.58 15.11 -4.14
CA SER A 117 9.13 15.51 -2.81
C SER A 117 8.16 14.50 -2.21
N PHE A 118 8.43 14.07 -0.99
CA PHE A 118 7.53 13.27 -0.18
C PHE A 118 7.15 14.01 1.09
N SER A 119 5.89 13.84 1.54
CA SER A 119 5.57 14.07 2.95
C SER A 119 6.14 12.93 3.80
N VAL A 120 6.42 13.20 5.08
CA VAL A 120 6.89 12.15 6.02
C VAL A 120 5.90 10.99 6.11
N GLY A 121 4.59 11.29 6.15
CA GLY A 121 3.54 10.28 6.13
C GLY A 121 3.46 9.49 4.82
N GLY A 122 3.67 10.16 3.68
CA GLY A 122 3.75 9.52 2.37
C GLY A 122 4.92 8.56 2.27
N MET A 123 6.11 8.99 2.71
CA MET A 123 7.30 8.13 2.74
C MET A 123 7.13 6.96 3.72
N THR A 124 6.50 7.17 4.88
CA THR A 124 6.20 6.08 5.83
C THR A 124 5.30 5.03 5.19
N LYS A 125 4.23 5.45 4.50
CA LYS A 125 3.36 4.53 3.76
C LYS A 125 4.10 3.82 2.64
N TRP A 126 4.98 4.53 1.92
CA TRP A 126 5.80 3.94 0.87
C TRP A 126 6.73 2.85 1.44
N LEU A 127 7.43 3.12 2.54
CA LEU A 127 8.30 2.15 3.21
C LEU A 127 7.54 0.87 3.60
N HIS A 128 6.34 1.02 4.18
CA HIS A 128 5.50 -0.14 4.52
C HIS A 128 5.07 -0.94 3.29
N ARG A 129 4.78 -0.28 2.15
CA ARG A 129 4.44 -0.96 0.88
C ARG A 129 5.61 -1.78 0.35
N GLN A 130 6.85 -1.34 0.56
CA GLN A 130 8.06 -2.08 0.19
C GLN A 130 8.48 -3.13 1.24
N GLY A 131 7.68 -3.34 2.30
CA GLY A 131 7.95 -4.36 3.32
C GLY A 131 8.90 -3.92 4.44
N PHE A 132 9.33 -2.66 4.47
CA PHE A 132 10.10 -2.14 5.61
C PHE A 132 9.22 -2.02 6.85
N SER A 133 9.78 -2.43 7.98
CA SER A 133 9.14 -2.30 9.30
C SER A 133 10.06 -1.58 10.27
N TYR A 134 9.46 -0.78 11.15
CA TYR A 134 10.20 -0.13 12.21
C TYR A 134 10.71 -1.15 13.23
N LYS A 135 12.02 -1.16 13.46
CA LYS A 135 12.64 -1.92 14.54
C LYS A 135 13.18 -0.95 15.59
N LYS A 136 12.64 -1.03 16.80
CA LYS A 136 13.17 -0.29 17.95
C LYS A 136 14.61 -0.76 18.22
N PRO A 137 15.60 0.15 18.24
CA PRO A 137 16.96 -0.22 18.61
C PRO A 137 16.96 -0.85 20.01
N LYS A 138 17.62 -2.00 20.16
CA LYS A 138 17.87 -2.56 21.49
C LYS A 138 18.87 -1.65 22.19
N GLY A 139 18.56 -1.23 23.40
CA GLY A 139 19.48 -0.43 24.19
C GLY A 139 20.76 -1.22 24.46
N VAL A 140 21.91 -0.58 24.28
CA VAL A 140 23.18 -1.12 24.76
C VAL A 140 23.20 -0.90 26.27
N PRO A 141 23.54 -1.92 27.10
CA PRO A 141 23.64 -1.73 28.54
C PRO A 141 24.56 -0.56 28.87
N HIS A 142 24.15 0.32 29.77
CA HIS A 142 24.92 1.51 30.14
C HIS A 142 26.33 1.18 30.68
N LYS A 143 26.51 -0.01 31.24
CA LYS A 143 27.79 -0.52 31.75
C LYS A 143 28.60 -1.30 30.71
N PHE A 144 28.24 -1.22 29.44
CA PHE A 144 28.95 -1.90 28.36
C PHE A 144 30.38 -1.39 28.25
N ASP A 145 31.32 -2.33 28.25
CA ASP A 145 32.75 -2.09 28.11
C ASP A 145 33.30 -3.23 27.25
N ALA A 146 33.77 -2.90 26.05
CA ALA A 146 34.22 -3.88 25.06
C ALA A 146 35.39 -4.73 25.57
N HIS A 147 36.30 -4.13 26.35
CA HIS A 147 37.46 -4.84 26.87
C HIS A 147 37.05 -5.81 27.99
N LYS A 148 36.14 -5.40 28.88
CA LYS A 148 35.61 -6.30 29.92
C LYS A 148 34.76 -7.43 29.36
N GLN A 149 34.02 -7.16 28.29
CA GLN A 149 33.26 -8.21 27.60
C GLN A 149 34.19 -9.22 26.94
N GLN A 150 35.27 -8.77 26.29
CA GLN A 150 36.25 -9.67 25.69
C GLN A 150 36.94 -10.54 26.74
N GLN A 151 37.40 -9.93 27.85
CA GLN A 151 37.99 -10.67 28.97
C GLN A 151 37.02 -11.74 29.50
N PHE A 152 35.74 -11.40 29.70
CA PHE A 152 34.74 -12.37 30.14
C PHE A 152 34.54 -13.53 29.16
N ILE A 153 34.57 -13.27 27.85
CA ILE A 153 34.45 -14.32 26.82
C ILE A 153 35.63 -15.29 26.91
N ASP A 154 36.84 -14.77 27.09
CA ASP A 154 38.06 -15.57 27.15
C ASP A 154 38.10 -16.40 28.45
N ASP A 155 37.79 -15.78 29.58
CA ASP A 155 37.67 -16.47 30.88
C ASP A 155 36.59 -17.56 30.85
N TYR A 156 35.45 -17.29 30.23
CA TYR A 156 34.35 -18.25 30.13
C TYR A 156 34.69 -19.44 29.20
N LYS A 157 35.43 -19.20 28.11
CA LYS A 157 35.89 -20.28 27.23
C LYS A 157 36.88 -21.19 27.96
N ALA A 158 37.84 -20.61 28.68
CA ALA A 158 38.79 -21.38 29.48
C ALA A 158 38.08 -22.22 30.55
N LEU A 159 37.11 -21.62 31.27
CA LEU A 159 36.30 -22.32 32.26
C LEU A 159 35.50 -23.49 31.64
N LYS A 160 34.98 -23.32 30.42
CA LYS A 160 34.23 -24.36 29.71
C LYS A 160 35.13 -25.51 29.25
N GLU A 161 36.38 -25.22 28.88
CA GLU A 161 37.36 -26.25 28.54
C GLU A 161 37.80 -27.04 29.77
N GLU A 162 37.97 -26.37 30.92
CA GLU A 162 38.36 -27.00 32.19
C GLU A 162 37.24 -27.87 32.80
N ALA A 163 35.99 -27.39 32.81
CA ALA A 163 34.84 -28.11 33.38
C ALA A 163 34.41 -29.34 32.54
N GLY A 164 34.79 -29.40 31.26
CA GLY A 164 34.44 -30.49 30.36
C GLY A 164 32.91 -30.67 30.17
N GLN A 165 32.47 -31.89 29.85
CA GLN A 165 31.04 -32.19 29.62
C GLN A 165 30.29 -32.66 30.87
N ASN A 166 31.00 -32.97 31.96
CA ASN A 166 30.44 -33.66 33.12
C ASN A 166 30.15 -32.73 34.32
N GLU A 167 30.64 -31.49 34.29
CA GLU A 167 30.38 -30.51 35.36
C GLU A 167 29.52 -29.33 34.86
N PRO A 168 28.37 -29.04 35.51
CA PRO A 168 27.52 -27.92 35.12
C PRO A 168 28.10 -26.58 35.58
N ILE A 169 28.22 -25.62 34.66
CA ILE A 169 28.60 -24.24 34.98
C ILE A 169 27.35 -23.47 35.44
N LEU A 170 27.35 -23.00 36.69
CA LEU A 170 26.24 -22.29 37.30
C LEU A 170 26.52 -20.78 37.40
N PHE A 171 25.63 -19.96 36.86
CA PHE A 171 25.65 -18.50 37.04
C PHE A 171 24.67 -18.10 38.14
N ILE A 172 25.19 -17.56 39.25
CA ILE A 172 24.35 -17.08 40.36
C ILE A 172 24.30 -15.55 40.30
N GLY A 173 23.11 -15.01 40.02
CA GLY A 173 22.83 -13.58 40.08
C GLY A 173 21.79 -13.27 41.15
N SER A 174 21.88 -12.11 41.80
CA SER A 174 20.86 -11.62 42.75
C SER A 174 19.63 -10.99 42.07
N ARG A 175 19.52 -11.09 40.74
CA ARG A 175 18.33 -10.77 39.94
C ARG A 175 18.22 -11.73 38.77
N ILE A 176 17.06 -12.38 38.62
CA ILE A 176 16.70 -13.18 37.45
C ILE A 176 16.49 -12.22 36.28
N GLN A 177 17.42 -12.20 35.33
CA GLN A 177 17.10 -11.81 33.96
C GLN A 177 17.14 -13.10 33.15
N SER A 178 16.00 -13.51 32.58
CA SER A 178 16.02 -14.60 31.61
C SER A 178 16.86 -14.13 30.42
N VAL A 179 18.01 -14.75 30.25
CA VAL A 179 18.78 -14.71 29.03
C VAL A 179 18.23 -15.84 28.18
N ASP A 180 17.23 -15.54 27.37
CA ASP A 180 16.88 -16.41 26.24
C ASP A 180 18.05 -16.34 25.25
N LEU A 181 18.85 -17.42 25.24
CA LEU A 181 19.76 -17.71 24.14
C LEU A 181 18.90 -18.10 22.92
N CYS A 182 18.88 -17.23 21.91
CA CYS A 182 18.65 -17.62 20.52
C CYS A 182 20.00 -17.76 19.83
#